data_AF-A0A2N1R1Y9-F1
#
_entry.id   AF-A0A2N1R1Y9-F1
#
_cell.length_a   1.000
_cell.length_b   1.000
_cell.length_c   1.000
_cell.angle_alpha   90.00
_cell.angle_beta   90.00
_cell.angle_gamma   90.00
#
_symmetry.space_group_name_H-M   'P 1'
#
loop_
_entity.id
_entity.type
_entity.pdbx_description
1 polymer ?
#
loop_
_entity_poly.entity_id
_entity_poly.type
_entity_poly.pdbx_seq_one_letter_code
_entity_poly.pdbx_strand_id
1 'polypeptide(L)'
;PASITLGAHLYRGAAKDTTNLTYVWERLVAGIWTAIGGATGATHVVTPSMVASLQQFRVKISDTVAGDSYTSDPATVLDFNDPIQVVIESTGGEVFKNGIGTSTLKAKLFQNGGEVDSGGTAYTYTWTVLNKDGSTRSFADATASKTGKSIPVGTGDVDVKSTFVCTVS
;
A
#
# COMPACT_ATOMS: atom_id res chain seq x y z
N PRO A 1 -0.60 4.11 10.23
CA PRO A 1 -0.02 3.92 11.59
C PRO A 1 1.38 3.32 11.49
N ALA A 2 2.37 3.85 12.21
CA ALA A 2 3.75 3.34 12.11
C ALA A 2 3.92 1.95 12.78
N SER A 3 3.06 1.61 13.74
CA SER A 3 2.95 0.29 14.38
C SER A 3 1.69 0.21 15.23
N ILE A 4 1.35 -1.00 15.71
CA ILE A 4 0.39 -1.24 16.79
C ILE A 4 1.03 -2.12 17.86
N THR A 5 0.51 -2.07 19.10
CA THR A 5 1.00 -2.92 20.19
C THR A 5 -0.10 -3.88 20.63
N LEU A 6 0.19 -5.18 20.57
CA LEU A 6 -0.64 -6.23 21.15
C LEU A 6 -0.26 -6.43 22.62
N GLY A 7 -1.26 -6.61 23.48
CA GLY A 7 -1.08 -6.87 24.91
C GLY A 7 -1.57 -8.27 25.30
N ALA A 8 -0.76 -8.97 26.09
CA ALA A 8 -1.10 -10.26 26.70
C ALA A 8 -1.58 -10.04 28.14
N HIS A 9 -2.71 -10.64 28.50
CA HIS A 9 -3.24 -10.60 29.86
C HIS A 9 -3.71 -12.00 30.27
N LEU A 10 -3.21 -12.49 31.40
CA LEU A 10 -3.72 -13.69 32.07
C LEU A 10 -4.52 -13.24 33.29
N TYR A 11 -5.68 -13.85 33.53
CA TYR A 11 -6.51 -13.57 34.71
C TYR A 11 -6.76 -14.87 35.49
N ARG A 12 -6.61 -14.82 36.81
CA ARG A 12 -6.97 -15.88 37.76
C ARG A 12 -8.17 -15.40 38.57
N GLY A 13 -9.35 -15.88 38.20
CA GLY A 13 -10.60 -15.27 38.65
C GLY A 13 -10.68 -13.82 38.17
N ALA A 14 -10.91 -12.88 39.09
CA ALA A 14 -11.00 -11.45 38.78
C ALA A 14 -9.65 -10.70 38.83
N ALA A 15 -8.55 -11.36 39.22
CA ALA A 15 -7.25 -10.72 39.35
C ALA A 15 -6.39 -10.97 38.11
N LYS A 16 -5.81 -9.91 37.56
CA LYS A 16 -4.78 -10.02 36.51
C LYS A 16 -3.52 -10.61 37.13
N ASP A 17 -3.00 -11.67 36.51
CA ASP A 17 -1.74 -12.26 36.88
C ASP A 17 -0.60 -11.68 36.04
N THR A 18 0.51 -11.38 36.71
CA THR A 18 1.74 -10.85 36.13
C THR A 18 2.98 -11.52 36.69
N THR A 19 2.83 -12.55 37.52
CA THR A 19 3.92 -13.11 38.34
C THR A 19 4.39 -14.44 37.75
N ASN A 20 5.70 -14.65 37.63
CA ASN A 20 6.28 -15.90 37.14
C ASN A 20 5.78 -16.34 35.74
N LEU A 21 5.41 -15.37 34.90
CA LEU A 21 4.92 -15.64 33.55
C LEU A 21 6.02 -15.45 32.50
N THR A 22 6.06 -16.37 31.55
CA THR A 22 6.85 -16.26 30.32
C THR A 22 5.92 -16.18 29.13
N TYR A 23 6.34 -15.47 28.08
CA TYR A 23 5.53 -15.24 26.89
C TYR A 23 6.26 -15.71 25.65
N VAL A 24 5.53 -16.29 24.70
CA VAL A 24 6.00 -16.56 23.34
C VAL A 24 4.91 -16.10 22.39
N TRP A 25 5.17 -15.02 21.65
CA TRP A 25 4.27 -14.59 20.59
C TRP A 25 4.49 -15.44 19.34
N GLU A 26 3.39 -15.81 18.70
CA GLU A 26 3.36 -16.60 17.48
C GLU A 26 2.57 -15.86 16.40
N ARG A 27 2.95 -16.06 15.13
CA ARG A 27 2.19 -15.63 13.96
C ARG A 27 1.76 -16.83 13.14
N LEU A 28 0.60 -16.74 12.49
CA LEU A 28 0.15 -17.77 11.56
C LEU A 28 0.87 -17.66 10.22
N VAL A 29 1.62 -18.67 9.81
CA VAL A 29 2.33 -18.74 8.53
C VAL A 29 1.91 -20.03 7.84
N ALA A 30 1.27 -19.93 6.67
CA ALA A 30 0.79 -21.08 5.91
C ALA A 30 -0.04 -22.09 6.75
N GLY A 31 -0.90 -21.58 7.64
CA GLY A 31 -1.73 -22.40 8.53
C GLY A 31 -1.01 -22.94 9.78
N ILE A 32 0.27 -22.64 9.97
CA ILE A 32 1.08 -23.09 11.09
C ILE A 32 1.46 -21.91 11.98
N TRP A 33 1.24 -22.05 13.28
CA TRP A 33 1.67 -21.07 14.26
C TRP A 33 3.19 -21.15 14.46
N THR A 34 3.88 -20.08 14.07
CA THR A 34 5.34 -19.97 14.14
C THR A 34 5.73 -18.92 15.17
N ALA A 35 6.64 -19.26 16.07
CA ALA A 35 7.16 -18.32 17.07
C ALA A 35 7.86 -17.12 16.42
N ILE A 36 7.63 -15.94 16.98
CA ILE A 36 8.28 -14.69 16.59
C ILE A 36 9.54 -14.56 17.46
N GLY A 37 10.71 -14.66 16.83
CA GLY A 37 11.99 -14.58 17.54
C GLY A 37 12.10 -13.30 18.39
N GLY A 38 12.48 -13.45 19.66
CA GLY A 38 12.66 -12.33 20.59
C GLY A 38 11.38 -11.71 21.16
N ALA A 39 10.20 -12.13 20.72
CA ALA A 39 8.93 -11.62 21.23
C ALA A 39 8.51 -12.38 22.51
N THR A 40 9.15 -12.03 23.63
CA THR A 40 8.98 -12.72 24.94
C THR A 40 8.37 -11.84 26.04
N GLY A 41 7.95 -10.63 25.71
CA GLY A 41 7.29 -9.72 26.65
C GLY A 41 5.79 -9.92 26.72
N ALA A 42 5.18 -9.34 27.77
CA ALA A 42 3.72 -9.24 27.91
C ALA A 42 3.06 -8.37 26.81
N THR A 43 3.87 -7.70 25.98
CA THR A 43 3.42 -6.94 24.82
C THR A 43 4.27 -7.29 23.60
N HIS A 44 3.69 -7.15 22.41
CA HIS A 44 4.41 -7.29 21.15
C HIS A 44 4.04 -6.16 20.19
N VAL A 45 5.06 -5.49 19.64
CA VAL A 45 4.89 -4.43 18.64
C VAL A 45 4.82 -5.06 17.26
N VAL A 46 3.73 -4.79 16.54
CA VAL A 46 3.51 -5.22 15.17
C VAL A 46 3.78 -4.05 14.23
N THR A 47 4.72 -4.22 13.31
CA THR A 47 5.07 -3.24 12.28
C THR A 47 4.35 -3.56 10.95
N PRO A 48 4.23 -2.59 10.02
CA PRO A 48 3.65 -2.84 8.70
C PRO A 48 4.32 -4.01 7.95
N SER A 49 5.65 -4.14 8.04
CA SER A 49 6.39 -5.24 7.41
C SER A 49 6.02 -6.64 7.92
N MET A 50 5.30 -6.74 9.05
CA MET A 50 4.83 -8.02 9.60
C MET A 50 3.44 -8.40 9.09
N VAL A 51 2.75 -7.51 8.37
CA VAL A 51 1.36 -7.65 7.94
C VAL A 51 1.24 -7.24 6.47
N ALA A 52 1.27 -8.19 5.54
CA ALA A 52 1.19 -7.85 4.11
C ALA A 52 -0.22 -7.39 3.66
N SER A 53 -1.26 -7.91 4.31
CA SER A 53 -2.67 -7.52 4.11
C SER A 53 -3.49 -7.97 5.30
N LEU A 54 -3.28 -9.22 5.73
CA LEU A 54 -3.86 -9.77 6.94
C LEU A 54 -2.80 -10.64 7.62
N GLN A 55 -2.67 -10.50 8.93
CA GLN A 55 -1.84 -11.37 9.74
C GLN A 55 -2.54 -11.67 11.06
N GLN A 56 -2.50 -12.94 11.47
CA GLN A 56 -2.97 -13.35 12.77
C GLN A 56 -1.79 -13.58 13.72
N PHE A 57 -1.98 -13.13 14.96
CA PHE A 57 -1.03 -13.25 16.06
C PHE A 57 -1.71 -13.89 17.26
N ARG A 58 -0.97 -14.66 18.05
CA ARG A 58 -1.41 -15.14 19.36
C ARG A 58 -0.23 -15.20 20.31
N VAL A 59 -0.50 -15.43 21.59
CA VAL A 59 0.55 -15.59 22.60
C VAL A 59 0.34 -16.89 23.38
N LYS A 60 1.45 -17.59 23.65
CA LYS A 60 1.53 -18.64 24.66
C LYS A 60 2.11 -18.04 25.93
N ILE A 61 1.41 -18.23 27.04
CA ILE A 61 1.81 -17.77 28.37
C ILE A 61 2.07 -19.01 29.23
N SER A 62 3.26 -19.15 29.80
CA SER A 62 3.60 -20.25 30.70
C SER A 62 3.93 -19.74 32.10
N ASP A 63 3.34 -20.37 33.12
CA ASP A 63 3.67 -20.12 34.53
C ASP A 63 4.83 -21.03 34.94
N THR A 64 5.96 -20.42 35.31
CA THR A 64 7.21 -21.16 35.60
C THR A 64 7.20 -21.88 36.94
N VAL A 65 6.20 -21.66 37.79
CA VAL A 65 6.06 -22.31 39.10
C VAL A 65 4.96 -23.37 39.05
N ALA A 66 3.79 -23.02 38.53
CA ALA A 66 2.67 -23.96 38.41
C ALA A 66 2.90 -24.99 37.30
N GLY A 67 3.72 -24.67 36.29
CA GLY A 67 3.95 -25.52 35.13
C GLY A 67 2.84 -25.46 34.08
N ASP A 68 1.83 -24.62 34.29
CA ASP A 68 0.70 -24.43 33.38
C ASP A 68 1.11 -23.65 32.12
N SER A 69 0.40 -23.90 31.02
CA SER A 69 0.54 -23.13 29.78
C SER A 69 -0.82 -22.80 29.17
N TYR A 70 -0.98 -21.56 28.76
CA TYR A 70 -2.22 -21.01 28.20
C TYR A 70 -1.93 -20.42 26.82
N THR A 71 -2.83 -20.65 25.86
CA THR A 71 -2.73 -20.07 24.51
C THR A 71 -3.92 -19.13 24.32
N SER A 72 -3.66 -17.91 23.86
CA SER A 72 -4.74 -16.95 23.57
C SER A 72 -5.50 -17.33 22.30
N ASP A 73 -6.72 -16.81 22.19
CA ASP A 73 -7.36 -16.70 20.88
C ASP A 73 -6.53 -15.78 19.95
N PRO A 74 -6.58 -15.99 18.63
CA PRO A 74 -5.89 -15.14 17.67
C PRO A 74 -6.43 -13.71 17.63
N ALA A 75 -5.53 -12.73 17.67
CA ALA A 75 -5.80 -11.36 17.25
C ALA A 75 -5.48 -11.22 15.75
N THR A 76 -6.41 -10.64 14.99
CA THR A 76 -6.21 -10.38 13.56
C THR A 76 -5.85 -8.91 13.35
N VAL A 77 -4.78 -8.67 12.62
CA VAL A 77 -4.32 -7.35 12.20
C VAL A 77 -4.47 -7.27 10.69
N LEU A 78 -5.15 -6.21 10.23
CA LEU A 78 -5.29 -5.90 8.82
C LEU A 78 -4.36 -4.74 8.48
N ASP A 79 -3.62 -4.89 7.39
CA ASP A 79 -2.90 -3.81 6.74
C ASP A 79 -3.68 -3.42 5.47
N PHE A 80 -4.35 -2.27 5.55
CA PHE A 80 -4.96 -1.66 4.39
C PHE A 80 -3.88 -0.81 3.72
N ASN A 81 -3.14 -1.42 2.80
CA ASN A 81 -2.31 -0.65 1.89
C ASN A 81 -3.22 0.25 1.07
N ASP A 82 -3.05 1.57 1.21
CA ASP A 82 -3.79 2.53 0.40
C ASP A 82 -3.55 2.22 -1.08
N PRO A 83 -4.61 2.24 -1.92
CA PRO A 83 -4.44 2.16 -3.37
C PRO A 83 -3.46 3.22 -3.86
N ILE A 84 -2.61 2.87 -4.81
CA ILE A 84 -1.74 3.85 -5.46
C ILE A 84 -2.62 4.86 -6.20
N GLN A 85 -2.51 6.12 -5.81
CA GLN A 85 -3.16 7.23 -6.49
C GLN A 85 -2.26 7.72 -7.63
N VAL A 86 -2.82 7.84 -8.83
CA VAL A 86 -2.15 8.44 -9.99
C VAL A 86 -2.61 9.89 -10.14
N VAL A 87 -1.66 10.82 -10.09
CA VAL A 87 -1.88 12.25 -10.36
C VAL A 87 -1.13 12.61 -11.63
N ILE A 88 -1.81 13.25 -12.59
CA ILE A 88 -1.20 13.74 -13.82
C ILE A 88 -0.91 15.22 -13.67
N GLU A 89 0.36 15.60 -13.74
CA GLU A 89 0.81 16.99 -13.81
C GLU A 89 1.13 17.38 -15.25
N SER A 90 0.84 18.64 -15.62
CA SER A 90 1.08 19.19 -16.95
C SER A 90 1.94 20.45 -16.85
N THR A 91 3.04 20.53 -17.60
CA THR A 91 3.92 21.72 -17.59
C THR A 91 3.28 22.93 -18.28
N GLY A 92 2.39 22.70 -19.25
CA GLY A 92 1.68 23.73 -20.01
C GLY A 92 0.30 24.08 -19.48
N GLY A 93 -0.11 23.54 -18.33
CA GLY A 93 -1.48 23.65 -17.81
C GLY A 93 -2.49 22.81 -18.61
N GLU A 94 -3.75 23.23 -18.64
CA GLU A 94 -4.86 22.45 -19.20
C GLU A 94 -5.38 22.96 -20.56
N VAL A 95 -4.86 24.09 -21.07
CA VAL A 95 -5.41 24.76 -22.26
C VAL A 95 -4.30 25.13 -23.24
N PHE A 96 -4.41 24.60 -24.46
CA PHE A 96 -3.67 25.13 -25.61
C PHE A 96 -4.46 26.27 -26.25
N LYS A 97 -3.84 27.45 -26.39
CA LYS A 97 -4.48 28.61 -27.03
C LYS A 97 -4.13 28.65 -28.52
N ASN A 98 -5.15 28.87 -29.36
CA ASN A 98 -5.00 29.05 -30.81
C ASN A 98 -4.22 27.94 -31.53
N GLY A 99 -4.32 26.69 -31.05
CA GLY A 99 -3.62 25.55 -31.67
C GLY A 99 -2.09 25.60 -31.55
N ILE A 100 -1.55 26.45 -30.67
CA ILE A 100 -0.11 26.57 -30.42
C ILE A 100 0.20 26.10 -29.00
N GLY A 101 1.29 25.33 -28.87
CA GLY A 101 1.85 24.94 -27.59
C GLY A 101 2.21 23.46 -27.52
N THR A 102 3.05 23.14 -26.55
CA THR A 102 3.40 21.79 -26.13
C THR A 102 3.28 21.71 -24.62
N SER A 103 3.01 20.51 -24.12
CA SER A 103 3.06 20.22 -22.69
C SER A 103 3.72 18.86 -22.47
N THR A 104 4.36 18.71 -21.32
CA THR A 104 4.77 17.40 -20.83
C THR A 104 3.78 16.98 -19.75
N LEU A 105 3.11 15.85 -19.98
CA LEU A 105 2.31 15.19 -18.95
C LEU A 105 3.22 14.25 -18.15
N LYS A 106 3.15 14.31 -16.83
CA LYS A 106 3.90 13.44 -15.90
C LYS A 106 2.94 12.75 -14.94
N ALA A 107 3.05 11.43 -14.81
CA ALA A 107 2.34 10.66 -13.80
C ALA A 107 3.13 10.62 -12.50
N LYS A 108 2.54 11.12 -11.41
CA LYS A 108 3.05 11.00 -10.04
C LYS A 108 2.20 10.02 -9.28
N LEU A 109 2.87 9.07 -8.61
CA LEU A 109 2.22 8.01 -7.86
C LEU A 109 2.32 8.36 -6.39
N PHE A 110 1.21 8.27 -5.67
CA PHE A 110 1.18 8.49 -4.24
C PHE A 110 0.62 7.27 -3.52
N GLN A 111 1.29 6.86 -2.45
CA GLN A 111 0.84 5.80 -1.56
C GLN A 111 1.18 6.18 -0.12
N ASN A 112 0.23 5.98 0.81
CA ASN A 112 0.40 6.37 2.22
C ASN A 112 0.87 7.83 2.39
N GLY A 113 0.35 8.73 1.55
CA GLY A 113 0.68 10.16 1.56
C GLY A 113 2.06 10.56 1.02
N GLY A 114 2.91 9.61 0.59
CA GLY A 114 4.22 9.87 0.01
C GLY A 114 4.26 9.61 -1.50
N GLU A 115 5.08 10.37 -2.24
CA GLU A 115 5.35 10.06 -3.65
C GLU A 115 6.17 8.77 -3.74
N VAL A 116 5.70 7.82 -4.53
CA VAL A 116 6.38 6.55 -4.83
C VAL A 116 6.83 6.52 -6.29
N ASP A 117 7.84 5.68 -6.57
CA ASP A 117 8.44 5.51 -7.90
C ASP A 117 8.79 6.84 -8.59
N SER A 118 9.40 7.78 -7.85
CA SER A 118 9.75 9.11 -8.39
C SER A 118 10.65 9.04 -9.63
N GLY A 119 11.47 7.98 -9.74
CA GLY A 119 12.33 7.67 -10.89
C GLY A 119 11.60 7.05 -12.09
N GLY A 120 10.40 6.47 -11.90
CA GLY A 120 9.62 5.88 -12.99
C GLY A 120 10.13 4.54 -13.49
N THR A 121 10.75 3.76 -12.61
CA THR A 121 11.40 2.49 -12.95
C THR A 121 10.73 1.28 -12.31
N ALA A 122 9.91 1.48 -11.27
CA ALA A 122 9.26 0.41 -10.55
C ALA A 122 7.95 -0.07 -11.21
N TYR A 123 7.30 0.80 -12.00
CA TYR A 123 6.04 0.51 -12.68
C TYR A 123 6.10 0.78 -14.17
N THR A 124 5.21 0.13 -14.92
CA THR A 124 4.96 0.44 -16.32
C THR A 124 3.88 1.51 -16.42
N TYR A 125 4.16 2.57 -17.17
CA TYR A 125 3.24 3.68 -17.41
C TYR A 125 2.77 3.60 -18.86
N THR A 126 1.46 3.44 -19.07
CA THR A 126 0.85 3.40 -20.40
C THR A 126 -0.15 4.53 -20.54
N TRP A 127 0.05 5.39 -21.53
CA TRP A 127 -0.78 6.53 -21.82
C TRP A 127 -1.67 6.26 -23.01
N THR A 128 -2.95 6.61 -22.87
CA THR A 128 -3.93 6.62 -23.96
C THR A 128 -4.63 7.97 -24.00
N VAL A 129 -5.19 8.30 -25.16
CA VAL A 129 -5.96 9.52 -25.36
C VAL A 129 -7.39 9.18 -25.77
N LEU A 130 -8.34 9.85 -25.13
CA LEU A 130 -9.76 9.73 -25.41
C LEU A 130 -10.27 11.00 -26.09
N ASN A 131 -11.24 10.83 -27.00
CA ASN A 131 -12.01 11.90 -27.58
C ASN A 131 -12.93 12.58 -26.55
N LYS A 132 -13.54 13.69 -26.95
CA LYS A 132 -14.55 14.42 -26.16
C LYS A 132 -15.74 13.56 -25.69
N ASP A 133 -16.04 12.48 -26.40
CA ASP A 133 -17.13 11.53 -26.08
C ASP A 133 -16.66 10.33 -25.24
N GLY A 134 -15.38 10.27 -24.88
CA GLY A 134 -14.78 9.19 -24.11
C GLY A 134 -14.32 7.99 -24.93
N SER A 135 -14.53 7.97 -26.25
CA SER A 135 -13.99 6.92 -27.12
C SER A 135 -12.46 7.01 -27.24
N THR A 136 -11.79 5.87 -27.38
CA THR A 136 -10.34 5.83 -27.59
C THR A 136 -9.97 6.35 -28.97
N ARG A 137 -8.82 7.00 -29.08
CA ARG A 137 -8.20 7.39 -30.37
C ARG A 137 -6.69 7.23 -30.31
N SER A 138 -6.06 7.32 -31.48
CA SER A 138 -4.60 7.45 -31.57
C SER A 138 -4.12 8.86 -31.23
N PHE A 139 -2.87 8.95 -30.77
CA PHE A 139 -2.10 10.19 -30.71
C PHE A 139 -1.85 10.74 -32.12
N ALA A 140 -1.39 11.99 -32.19
CA ALA A 140 -1.13 12.67 -33.47
C ALA A 140 -0.06 11.98 -34.34
N ASP A 141 0.87 11.27 -33.71
CA ASP A 141 1.90 10.46 -34.35
C ASP A 141 1.42 9.06 -34.78
N ALA A 142 0.09 8.85 -34.80
CA ALA A 142 -0.61 7.60 -35.12
C ALA A 142 -0.39 6.44 -34.13
N THR A 143 0.34 6.65 -33.02
CA THR A 143 0.46 5.63 -31.97
C THR A 143 -0.84 5.46 -31.20
N ALA A 144 -1.21 4.22 -30.88
CA ALA A 144 -2.39 3.93 -30.05
C ALA A 144 -2.13 4.19 -28.56
N SER A 145 -0.86 4.10 -28.14
CA SER A 145 -0.43 4.35 -26.77
C SER A 145 1.01 4.85 -26.74
N LYS A 146 1.37 5.52 -25.64
CA LYS A 146 2.74 5.94 -25.32
C LYS A 146 3.15 5.35 -23.98
N THR A 147 4.45 5.14 -23.78
CA THR A 147 4.98 4.60 -22.52
C THR A 147 5.96 5.55 -21.86
N GLY A 148 6.14 5.38 -20.55
CA GLY A 148 7.06 6.16 -19.72
C GLY A 148 6.34 7.07 -18.72
N LYS A 149 7.04 7.43 -17.62
CA LYS A 149 6.46 8.26 -16.54
C LYS A 149 6.02 9.64 -17.03
N SER A 150 6.65 10.14 -18.08
CA SER A 150 6.29 11.40 -18.73
C SER A 150 6.16 11.22 -20.24
N ILE A 151 5.20 11.91 -20.85
CA ILE A 151 5.03 11.96 -22.30
C ILE A 151 4.90 13.42 -22.79
N PRO A 152 5.46 13.75 -23.97
CA PRO A 152 5.13 15.00 -24.62
C PRO A 152 3.75 14.90 -25.29
N VAL A 153 2.97 15.97 -25.17
CA VAL A 153 1.71 16.17 -25.89
C VAL A 153 1.72 17.54 -26.56
N GLY A 154 1.15 17.60 -27.76
CA GLY A 154 1.01 18.83 -28.52
C GLY A 154 -0.43 19.11 -28.92
N THR A 155 -0.62 20.17 -29.69
CA THR A 155 -1.93 20.57 -30.17
C THR A 155 -2.56 19.56 -31.13
N GLY A 156 -1.77 18.73 -31.82
CA GLY A 156 -2.31 17.62 -32.61
C GLY A 156 -2.96 16.51 -31.76
N ASP A 157 -2.55 16.36 -30.51
CA ASP A 157 -3.10 15.36 -29.58
C ASP A 157 -4.43 15.84 -28.96
N VAL A 158 -4.80 17.10 -29.18
CA VAL A 158 -6.01 17.73 -28.64
C VAL A 158 -6.89 18.22 -29.79
N ASP A 159 -8.12 17.69 -29.88
CA ASP A 159 -9.13 18.26 -30.78
C ASP A 159 -9.87 19.41 -30.06
N VAL A 160 -11.20 19.42 -29.99
CA VAL A 160 -11.95 20.37 -29.14
C VAL A 160 -11.71 20.10 -27.66
N LYS A 161 -11.58 18.82 -27.31
CA LYS A 161 -11.25 18.30 -25.98
C LYS A 161 -10.68 16.90 -26.14
N SER A 162 -9.63 16.61 -25.38
CA SER A 162 -9.08 15.26 -25.23
C SER A 162 -8.89 14.96 -23.75
N THR A 163 -9.00 13.67 -23.38
CA THR A 163 -8.68 13.21 -22.02
C THR A 163 -7.48 12.28 -22.10
N PHE A 164 -6.42 12.56 -21.35
CA PHE A 164 -5.25 11.69 -21.26
C PHE A 164 -5.40 10.79 -20.05
N VAL A 165 -5.27 9.48 -20.27
CA VAL A 165 -5.37 8.47 -19.22
C VAL A 165 -4.02 7.78 -19.10
N CYS A 166 -3.49 7.73 -17.88
CA CYS A 166 -2.30 6.96 -17.55
C CYS A 166 -2.70 5.73 -16.74
N THR A 167 -2.47 4.55 -17.30
CA THR A 167 -2.60 3.26 -16.62
C THR A 167 -1.23 2.85 -16.08
N VAL A 168 -1.21 2.40 -14.82
CA VAL A 168 0.00 2.00 -14.09
C VAL A 168 -0.13 0.54 -13.70
N SER A 169 0.88 -0.28 -14.03
CA SER A 169 0.92 -1.72 -13.74
C SER A 169 2.30 -2.20 -13.32
#